data_AF-A0A1I1DMR3-F1
#
_entry.id   AF-A0A1I1DMR3-F1
#
_cell.length_a   1.000
_cell.length_b   1.000
_cell.length_c   1.000
_cell.angle_alpha   90.00
_cell.angle_beta   90.00
_cell.angle_gamma   90.00
#
_symmetry.space_group_name_H-M   'P 1'
#
loop_
_entity.id
_entity.type
_entity.pdbx_description
1 polymer ?
#
loop_
_entity_poly.entity_id
_entity_poly.type
_entity_poly.pdbx_seq_one_letter_code
_entity_poly.pdbx_strand_id
1 'polypeptide(L)'
;MTLALAPSALTLAPSVPAPVAAATSLRLVPTGGGMAHLDLALAGRLRQRVDGGRRTATLHTTGYSMAGVTWTGARAPRRVSVRWTGQHGGWGRWRRLPLQTDLPGADEQGRTRGTQPVWTGRHRDVQVRLLGHTPRGLRLSLIDTGPAEASAVTPAARPAARSLAGATPAATGVAGVAARKPTHAPEPAMLSRRQWGADPSWRNGRPSYIRRIKQVHIHHTVSANDYAPGDVPGLLRGMYYYHTHSLGWFDIGYNFLVDRFGRTWVGRSGGASRAVRGAHTLGFNHESVGIALIGRFGRQAPSTAALRAVVRLAAWKLDEYGGHPRRHVRVFSRGSDRFPAGTPVTLQVIDGHRDTNETACPGTKLYEMLPWVRGRAGRRVHRFDP
;
A
#
# COMPACT_ATOMS: atom_id res chain seq x y z
N MET A 1 52.87 53.75 -57.55
CA MET A 1 51.74 54.03 -56.62
C MET A 1 50.58 53.16 -57.04
N THR A 2 50.40 52.01 -56.38
CA THR A 2 49.20 51.18 -56.51
C THR A 2 49.12 50.32 -55.26
N LEU A 3 48.28 50.72 -54.30
CA LEU A 3 48.01 49.96 -53.08
C LEU A 3 47.17 48.73 -53.42
N ALA A 4 47.61 47.57 -52.96
CA ALA A 4 46.82 46.34 -52.95
C ALA A 4 45.92 46.31 -51.69
N LEU A 5 44.62 46.10 -51.90
CA LEU A 5 43.64 45.81 -50.83
C LEU A 5 43.49 44.28 -50.70
N ALA A 6 43.90 43.74 -49.56
CA ALA A 6 43.63 42.36 -49.18
C ALA A 6 42.21 42.25 -48.57
N PRO A 7 41.47 41.16 -48.81
CA PRO A 7 40.15 40.97 -48.22
C PRO A 7 40.26 40.55 -46.74
N SER A 8 39.54 41.25 -45.87
CA SER A 8 39.40 40.91 -44.46
C SER A 8 38.64 39.59 -44.29
N ALA A 9 39.33 38.55 -43.82
CA ALA A 9 38.70 37.31 -43.38
C ALA A 9 38.04 37.52 -42.01
N LEU A 10 36.70 37.48 -41.96
CA LEU A 10 35.95 37.44 -40.71
C LEU A 10 36.12 36.05 -40.08
N THR A 11 36.97 35.93 -39.07
CA THR A 11 37.03 34.74 -38.20
C THR A 11 35.81 34.72 -37.29
N LEU A 12 34.85 33.83 -37.56
CA LEU A 12 33.78 33.49 -36.62
C LEU A 12 34.39 32.84 -35.37
N ALA A 13 34.31 33.53 -34.24
CA ALA A 13 34.64 32.95 -32.95
C ALA A 13 33.71 31.76 -32.65
N PRO A 14 34.22 30.66 -32.06
CA PRO A 14 33.36 29.55 -31.65
C PRO A 14 32.34 30.05 -30.63
N SER A 15 31.06 29.86 -30.92
CA SER A 15 29.97 30.18 -30.01
C SER A 15 30.08 29.28 -28.78
N VAL A 16 30.46 29.88 -27.66
CA VAL A 16 30.34 29.23 -26.34
C VAL A 16 28.84 28.94 -26.15
N PRO A 17 28.42 27.68 -25.99
CA PRO A 17 27.01 27.38 -25.76
C PRO A 17 26.59 28.07 -24.47
N ALA A 18 25.52 28.87 -24.55
CA ALA A 18 24.93 29.52 -23.39
C ALA A 18 24.65 28.46 -22.30
N PRO A 19 24.88 28.77 -21.01
CA PRO A 19 24.60 27.84 -19.94
C PRO A 19 23.13 27.44 -20.03
N VAL A 20 22.87 26.15 -20.25
CA VAL A 20 21.52 25.58 -20.16
C VAL A 20 21.03 25.91 -18.75
N ALA A 21 20.03 26.78 -18.64
CA ALA A 21 19.45 27.16 -17.36
C ALA A 21 19.16 25.88 -16.57
N ALA A 22 19.89 25.67 -15.48
CA ALA A 22 19.74 24.48 -14.64
C ALA A 22 18.27 24.40 -14.24
N ALA A 23 17.55 23.40 -14.75
CA ALA A 23 16.14 23.24 -14.43
C ALA A 23 16.01 23.13 -12.90
N THR A 24 15.40 24.14 -12.27
CA THR A 24 15.26 24.18 -10.81
C THR A 24 14.55 22.92 -10.35
N SER A 25 15.27 22.06 -9.65
CA SER A 25 14.73 20.80 -9.14
C SER A 25 13.70 21.07 -8.05
N LEU A 26 12.53 20.46 -8.17
CA LEU A 26 11.47 20.54 -7.17
C LEU A 26 11.89 19.80 -5.90
N ARG A 27 11.95 20.52 -4.79
CA ARG A 27 12.41 19.99 -3.50
C ARG A 27 11.29 19.27 -2.77
N LEU A 28 11.56 18.04 -2.33
CA LEU A 28 10.73 17.37 -1.33
C LEU A 28 11.09 17.90 0.06
N VAL A 29 10.07 18.18 0.87
CA VAL A 29 10.20 18.73 2.22
C VAL A 29 10.24 17.58 3.23
N PRO A 30 11.19 17.56 4.19
CA PRO A 30 11.22 16.54 5.23
C PRO A 30 9.93 16.48 6.04
N THR A 31 9.46 15.26 6.34
CA THR A 31 8.20 15.02 7.07
C THR A 31 8.41 14.38 8.44
N GLY A 32 9.67 14.16 8.85
CA GLY A 32 10.05 13.34 10.00
C GLY A 32 10.32 11.88 9.62
N GLY A 33 10.98 11.13 10.51
CA GLY A 33 11.28 9.70 10.31
C GLY A 33 12.18 9.37 9.10
N GLY A 34 12.99 10.33 8.64
CA GLY A 34 13.84 10.19 7.46
C GLY A 34 13.09 10.22 6.12
N MET A 35 11.82 10.63 6.14
CA MET A 35 10.98 10.77 4.94
C MET A 35 10.90 12.21 4.45
N ALA A 36 10.58 12.36 3.17
CA ALA A 36 10.30 13.66 2.57
C ALA A 36 9.12 13.57 1.60
N HIS A 37 8.43 14.68 1.39
CA HIS A 37 7.21 14.74 0.58
C HIS A 37 7.18 16.00 -0.29
N LEU A 38 6.64 15.87 -1.50
CA LEU A 38 6.26 16.98 -2.36
C LEU A 38 4.81 16.81 -2.75
N ASP A 39 4.01 17.84 -2.48
CA ASP A 39 2.64 17.96 -2.94
C ASP A 39 2.53 19.10 -3.97
N LEU A 40 2.47 18.73 -5.24
CA LEU A 40 2.62 19.65 -6.36
C LEU A 40 1.29 19.85 -7.11
N ALA A 41 0.79 21.09 -7.16
CA ALA A 41 -0.31 21.44 -8.04
C ALA A 41 0.04 21.16 -9.51
N LEU A 42 -0.81 20.38 -10.19
CA LEU A 42 -0.65 20.04 -11.61
C LEU A 42 -1.40 21.00 -12.54
N ALA A 43 -2.28 21.85 -11.99
CA ALA A 43 -2.89 22.95 -12.73
C ALA A 43 -1.79 23.82 -13.37
N GLY A 44 -1.92 24.10 -14.67
CA GLY A 44 -0.90 24.84 -15.42
C GLY A 44 0.40 24.07 -15.71
N ARG A 45 0.57 22.81 -15.26
CA ARG A 45 1.73 21.96 -15.62
C ARG A 45 1.40 20.93 -16.69
N LEU A 46 0.13 20.54 -16.82
CA LEU A 46 -0.39 19.66 -17.88
C LEU A 46 -0.48 20.39 -19.24
N ARG A 47 0.64 20.88 -19.78
CA ARG A 47 0.68 21.74 -20.97
C ARG A 47 0.76 20.97 -22.29
N GLN A 48 1.41 19.80 -22.30
CA GLN A 48 1.63 19.05 -23.53
C GLN A 48 0.39 18.23 -23.89
N ARG A 49 -0.16 18.43 -25.09
CA ARG A 49 -1.28 17.64 -25.60
C ARG A 49 -0.83 16.22 -25.96
N VAL A 50 -1.70 15.26 -25.68
CA VAL A 50 -1.57 13.87 -26.13
C VAL A 50 -2.94 13.39 -26.57
N ASP A 51 -3.00 12.29 -27.32
CA ASP A 51 -4.27 11.70 -27.68
C ASP A 51 -5.14 11.42 -26.44
N GLY A 52 -6.37 11.93 -26.47
CA GLY A 52 -7.34 11.82 -25.37
C GLY A 52 -6.98 12.52 -24.06
N GLY A 53 -5.98 13.42 -24.02
CA GLY A 53 -5.61 14.08 -22.76
C GLY A 53 -4.42 15.05 -22.80
N ARG A 54 -3.77 15.20 -21.64
CA ARG A 54 -2.63 16.10 -21.42
C ARG A 54 -1.54 15.42 -20.60
N ARG A 55 -0.30 15.87 -20.74
CA ARG A 55 0.82 15.46 -19.89
C ARG A 55 1.67 16.64 -19.45
N THR A 56 2.43 16.44 -18.39
CA THR A 56 3.44 17.40 -17.95
C THR A 56 4.69 17.36 -18.83
N ALA A 57 5.45 18.45 -18.84
CA ALA A 57 6.88 18.34 -19.14
C ALA A 57 7.58 17.47 -18.06
N THR A 58 8.87 17.22 -18.23
CA THR A 58 9.67 16.55 -17.20
C THR A 58 9.67 17.39 -15.91
N LEU A 59 9.30 16.74 -14.80
CA LEU A 59 9.40 17.33 -13.47
C LEU A 59 10.65 16.74 -12.81
N HIS A 60 11.69 17.56 -12.67
CA HIS A 60 12.93 17.22 -11.97
C HIS A 60 12.74 17.44 -10.47
N THR A 61 13.17 16.49 -9.64
CA THR A 61 12.96 16.51 -8.19
C THR A 61 14.21 16.12 -7.41
N THR A 62 14.22 16.42 -6.11
CA THR A 62 15.31 15.97 -5.22
C THR A 62 15.36 14.45 -5.02
N GLY A 63 14.31 13.72 -5.41
CA GLY A 63 14.23 12.26 -5.30
C GLY A 63 12.93 11.81 -4.63
N TYR A 64 12.34 10.73 -5.13
CA TYR A 64 11.15 10.10 -4.55
C TYR A 64 11.17 8.59 -4.79
N SER A 65 10.39 7.84 -4.00
CA SER A 65 10.25 6.38 -4.13
C SER A 65 8.80 5.91 -4.27
N MET A 66 7.84 6.80 -4.08
CA MET A 66 6.41 6.54 -4.23
C MET A 66 5.70 7.73 -4.87
N ALA A 67 4.70 7.45 -5.69
CA ALA A 67 3.90 8.46 -6.38
C ALA A 67 2.40 8.16 -6.30
N GLY A 68 1.61 9.20 -6.07
CA GLY A 68 0.15 9.19 -6.15
C GLY A 68 -0.37 10.52 -6.69
N VAL A 69 -1.64 10.56 -7.08
CA VAL A 69 -2.30 11.77 -7.57
C VAL A 69 -3.59 11.98 -6.81
N THR A 70 -3.80 13.19 -6.32
CA THR A 70 -4.98 13.58 -5.54
C THR A 70 -5.74 14.71 -6.23
N TRP A 71 -7.01 14.88 -5.89
CA TRP A 71 -7.83 15.98 -6.37
C TRP A 71 -8.98 16.29 -5.42
N THR A 72 -9.61 17.44 -5.65
CA THR A 72 -10.83 17.87 -4.97
C THR A 72 -12.05 17.78 -5.91
N GLY A 73 -13.23 17.57 -5.31
CA GLY A 73 -14.48 17.41 -6.05
C GLY A 73 -14.79 15.97 -6.46
N ALA A 74 -16.04 15.73 -6.87
CA ALA A 74 -16.58 14.38 -7.06
C ALA A 74 -16.10 13.68 -8.35
N ARG A 75 -15.88 14.44 -9.44
CA ARG A 75 -15.61 13.87 -10.76
C ARG A 75 -14.16 13.40 -10.88
N ALA A 76 -13.92 12.09 -10.99
CA ALA A 76 -12.59 11.48 -11.09
C ALA A 76 -12.08 11.32 -12.53
N PRO A 77 -10.80 11.59 -12.84
CA PRO A 77 -10.30 11.54 -14.21
C PRO A 77 -10.41 10.13 -14.80
N ARG A 78 -10.57 10.02 -16.13
CA ARG A 78 -10.72 8.71 -16.80
C ARG A 78 -9.49 7.82 -16.59
N ARG A 79 -8.29 8.41 -16.70
CA ARG A 79 -7.04 7.69 -16.44
C ARG A 79 -5.94 8.63 -16.00
N VAL A 80 -5.24 8.24 -14.95
CA VAL A 80 -3.98 8.85 -14.52
C VAL A 80 -2.85 7.84 -14.76
N SER A 81 -1.73 8.30 -15.28
CA SER A 81 -0.53 7.49 -15.42
C SER A 81 0.72 8.31 -15.14
N VAL A 82 1.73 7.65 -14.61
CA VAL A 82 3.04 8.24 -14.37
C VAL A 82 4.12 7.44 -15.09
N ARG A 83 5.23 8.10 -15.43
CA ARG A 83 6.46 7.44 -15.85
C ARG A 83 7.65 8.18 -15.25
N TRP A 84 8.79 7.50 -15.22
CA TRP A 84 10.02 7.99 -14.62
C TRP A 84 11.22 7.50 -15.42
N THR A 85 12.35 8.17 -15.25
CA THR A 85 13.62 7.80 -15.91
C THR A 85 14.25 6.60 -15.22
N GLY A 86 14.80 5.66 -16.00
CA GLY A 86 15.62 4.57 -15.48
C GLY A 86 17.01 5.07 -15.04
N GLN A 87 17.78 4.21 -14.39
CA GLN A 87 19.13 4.55 -13.91
C GLN A 87 20.11 4.99 -15.02
N HIS A 88 19.87 4.58 -16.26
CA HIS A 88 20.70 4.89 -17.44
C HIS A 88 20.13 6.00 -18.34
N GLY A 89 19.24 6.87 -17.82
CA GLY A 89 18.83 8.09 -18.54
C GLY A 89 17.68 7.95 -19.56
N GLY A 90 17.04 6.79 -19.69
CA GLY A 90 15.88 6.57 -20.57
C GLY A 90 14.52 6.60 -19.87
N TRP A 91 13.46 7.01 -20.56
CA TRP A 91 12.10 6.97 -20.01
C TRP A 91 11.54 5.55 -19.92
N GLY A 92 11.06 5.16 -18.74
CA GLY A 92 10.27 3.95 -18.57
C GLY A 92 8.89 4.02 -19.22
N ARG A 93 8.23 2.85 -19.27
CA ARG A 93 6.83 2.74 -19.73
C ARG A 93 5.88 3.53 -18.82
N TRP A 94 4.80 4.03 -19.41
CA TRP A 94 3.69 4.61 -18.63
C TRP A 94 3.05 3.56 -17.72
N ARG A 95 2.96 3.87 -16.44
CA ARG A 95 2.28 3.05 -15.43
C ARG A 95 0.99 3.73 -15.00
N ARG A 96 -0.13 3.01 -15.10
CA ARG A 96 -1.42 3.46 -14.58
C ARG A 96 -1.38 3.54 -13.06
N LEU A 97 -1.87 4.66 -12.53
CA LEU A 97 -2.26 4.81 -11.13
C LEU A 97 -3.77 4.47 -11.03
N PRO A 98 -4.15 3.35 -10.39
CA PRO A 98 -5.57 3.03 -10.20
C PRO A 98 -6.25 4.10 -9.35
N LEU A 99 -7.50 4.43 -9.67
CA LEU A 99 -8.28 5.37 -8.86
C LEU A 99 -8.60 4.72 -7.49
N GLN A 100 -8.59 5.51 -6.43
CA GLN A 100 -9.13 5.16 -5.13
C GLN A 100 -10.63 5.43 -5.16
N THR A 101 -11.44 4.39 -5.34
CA THR A 101 -12.91 4.50 -5.40
C THR A 101 -13.56 4.12 -4.06
N ASP A 102 -12.94 3.20 -3.34
CA ASP A 102 -13.25 2.72 -2.00
C ASP A 102 -12.65 3.64 -0.93
N LEU A 103 -13.34 4.73 -0.64
CA LEU A 103 -12.89 5.68 0.39
C LEU A 103 -13.30 5.16 1.78
N PRO A 104 -12.69 5.67 2.87
CA PRO A 104 -13.16 5.40 4.22
C PRO A 104 -14.64 5.78 4.36
N GLY A 105 -15.27 5.32 5.45
CA GLY A 105 -16.60 5.80 5.80
C GLY A 105 -16.62 7.32 5.92
N ALA A 106 -17.79 7.94 5.74
CA ALA A 106 -17.94 9.40 5.81
C ALA A 106 -17.46 10.00 7.14
N ASP A 107 -17.39 9.19 8.21
CA ASP A 107 -16.88 9.52 9.54
C ASP A 107 -15.34 9.61 9.61
N GLU A 108 -14.62 9.09 8.62
CA GLU A 108 -13.15 9.04 8.59
C GLU A 108 -12.55 9.68 7.32
N GLN A 109 -13.37 9.90 6.30
CA GLN A 109 -12.88 10.38 5.03
C GLN A 109 -12.62 11.91 5.04
N GLY A 110 -11.41 12.30 4.64
CA GLY A 110 -11.11 13.68 4.22
C GLY A 110 -11.78 14.06 2.89
N ARG A 111 -11.86 15.36 2.58
CA ARG A 111 -12.47 15.87 1.33
C ARG A 111 -11.69 15.52 0.05
N THR A 112 -10.50 14.95 0.20
CA THR A 112 -9.57 14.65 -0.89
C THR A 112 -9.86 13.27 -1.47
N ARG A 113 -9.88 13.19 -2.80
CA ARG A 113 -9.93 11.94 -3.56
C ARG A 113 -8.59 11.72 -4.23
N GLY A 114 -8.30 10.51 -4.66
CA GLY A 114 -7.01 10.24 -5.28
C GLY A 114 -6.90 8.91 -5.98
N THR A 115 -5.67 8.59 -6.37
CA THR A 115 -5.27 7.27 -6.81
C THR A 115 -4.77 6.45 -5.63
N GLN A 116 -4.68 5.14 -5.78
CA GLN A 116 -3.78 4.31 -4.96
C GLN A 116 -2.33 4.78 -5.20
N PRO A 117 -1.48 4.88 -4.16
CA PRO A 117 -0.07 5.20 -4.36
C PRO A 117 0.66 3.99 -4.96
N VAL A 118 1.68 4.23 -5.78
CA VAL A 118 2.52 3.16 -6.34
C VAL A 118 3.96 3.33 -5.93
N TRP A 119 4.58 2.22 -5.54
CA TRP A 119 6.03 2.13 -5.43
C TRP A 119 6.67 2.30 -6.81
N THR A 120 7.65 3.20 -6.89
CA THR A 120 8.40 3.46 -8.12
C THR A 120 9.82 2.93 -8.06
N GLY A 121 10.35 2.66 -6.86
CA GLY A 121 11.80 2.69 -6.64
C GLY A 121 12.32 4.13 -6.63
N ARG A 122 13.60 4.34 -6.34
CA ARG A 122 14.19 5.68 -6.21
C ARG A 122 14.41 6.33 -7.57
N HIS A 123 13.74 7.46 -7.81
CA HIS A 123 13.83 8.24 -9.05
C HIS A 123 13.83 9.74 -8.77
N ARG A 124 14.35 10.53 -9.71
CA ARG A 124 14.38 12.00 -9.63
C ARG A 124 13.46 12.68 -10.64
N ASP A 125 13.20 12.02 -11.77
CA ASP A 125 12.38 12.59 -12.83
C ASP A 125 11.04 11.86 -12.94
N VAL A 126 9.98 12.65 -13.06
CA VAL A 126 8.63 12.12 -13.25
C VAL A 126 7.89 12.89 -14.33
N GLN A 127 7.03 12.19 -15.06
CA GLN A 127 5.99 12.80 -15.86
C GLN A 127 4.63 12.22 -15.50
N VAL A 128 3.62 13.09 -15.51
CA VAL A 128 2.23 12.72 -15.27
C VAL A 128 1.45 12.88 -16.57
N ARG A 129 0.63 11.88 -16.89
CA ARG A 129 -0.33 11.90 -18.00
C ARG A 129 -1.73 11.70 -17.47
N LEU A 130 -2.62 12.59 -17.89
CA LEU A 130 -4.03 12.60 -17.55
C LEU A 130 -4.85 12.45 -18.83
N LEU A 131 -5.73 11.45 -18.88
CA LEU A 131 -6.70 11.29 -19.95
C LEU A 131 -8.11 11.60 -19.44
N GLY A 132 -8.93 12.25 -20.28
CA GLY A 132 -10.26 12.74 -19.90
C GLY A 132 -10.22 14.12 -19.23
N HIS A 133 -11.19 14.39 -18.35
CA HIS A 133 -11.29 15.70 -17.70
C HIS A 133 -10.16 15.94 -16.69
N THR A 134 -9.84 17.22 -16.46
CA THR A 134 -8.94 17.65 -15.38
C THR A 134 -9.78 18.01 -14.15
N PRO A 135 -9.69 17.25 -13.05
CA PRO A 135 -10.40 17.58 -11.82
C PRO A 135 -9.90 18.89 -11.18
N ARG A 136 -10.72 19.48 -10.32
CA ARG A 136 -10.31 20.62 -9.49
C ARG A 136 -9.25 20.18 -8.48
N GLY A 137 -8.34 21.08 -8.13
CA GLY A 137 -7.31 20.81 -7.12
C GLY A 137 -6.43 19.60 -7.41
N LEU A 138 -6.19 19.26 -8.69
CA LEU A 138 -5.37 18.11 -9.07
C LEU A 138 -3.91 18.31 -8.64
N ARG A 139 -3.37 17.37 -7.87
CA ARG A 139 -2.03 17.44 -7.28
C ARG A 139 -1.29 16.12 -7.44
N LEU A 140 0.03 16.21 -7.61
CA LEU A 140 0.95 15.10 -7.60
C LEU A 140 1.59 15.00 -6.22
N SER A 141 1.43 13.86 -5.56
CA SER A 141 2.05 13.55 -4.28
C SER A 141 3.23 12.60 -4.54
N LEU A 142 4.45 13.08 -4.26
CA LEU A 142 5.68 12.31 -4.34
C LEU A 142 6.25 12.15 -2.94
N ILE A 143 6.60 10.92 -2.57
CA ILE A 143 7.12 10.59 -1.24
C ILE A 143 8.47 9.91 -1.41
N ASP A 144 9.50 10.41 -0.73
CA ASP A 144 10.73 9.66 -0.44
C ASP A 144 10.58 8.97 0.90
N THR A 145 10.62 7.64 0.89
CA THR A 145 10.45 6.78 2.06
C THR A 145 11.71 6.64 2.93
N GLY A 146 12.79 7.35 2.60
CA GLY A 146 14.09 7.24 3.26
C GLY A 146 14.84 5.95 2.89
N PRO A 147 16.13 5.84 3.26
CA PRO A 147 16.96 4.69 2.91
C PRO A 147 16.34 3.37 3.41
N ALA A 148 16.54 2.28 2.66
CA ALA A 148 16.01 0.96 3.00
C ALA A 148 16.57 0.42 4.34
N GLU A 149 17.67 0.98 4.83
CA GLU A 149 18.42 0.47 5.98
C GLU A 149 17.83 0.82 7.35
N ALA A 150 16.87 1.74 7.44
CA ALA A 150 16.34 2.20 8.73
C ALA A 150 15.49 1.15 9.50
N SER A 151 15.40 -0.10 9.04
CA SER A 151 14.66 -1.16 9.74
C SER A 151 15.07 -2.55 9.26
N ALA A 152 16.30 -2.98 9.58
CA ALA A 152 16.66 -4.40 9.59
C ALA A 152 15.87 -5.10 10.72
N VAL A 153 14.59 -5.35 10.49
CA VAL A 153 13.75 -6.14 11.39
C VAL A 153 13.95 -7.59 11.02
N THR A 154 14.93 -8.22 11.64
CA THR A 154 15.01 -9.67 11.74
C THR A 154 13.74 -10.13 12.44
N PRO A 155 12.97 -11.10 11.90
CA PRO A 155 11.93 -11.75 12.68
C PRO A 155 12.59 -12.30 13.94
N ALA A 156 12.08 -11.95 15.13
CA ALA A 156 12.49 -12.63 16.34
C ALA A 156 12.33 -14.13 16.10
N ALA A 157 13.43 -14.87 16.14
CA ALA A 157 13.39 -16.31 16.20
C ALA A 157 12.41 -16.69 17.32
N ARG A 158 11.63 -17.76 17.11
CA ARG A 158 10.88 -18.43 18.19
C ARG A 158 11.79 -18.46 19.42
N PRO A 159 11.28 -18.24 20.65
CA PRO A 159 12.03 -18.75 21.79
C PRO A 159 12.21 -20.23 21.52
N ALA A 160 13.47 -20.62 21.25
CA ALA A 160 13.86 -22.01 21.30
C ALA A 160 13.44 -22.47 22.69
N ALA A 161 12.67 -23.56 22.75
CA ALA A 161 12.58 -24.30 23.99
C ALA A 161 14.03 -24.52 24.45
N ARG A 162 14.40 -23.98 25.61
CA ARG A 162 15.70 -24.23 26.23
C ARG A 162 15.88 -25.75 26.28
N SER A 163 16.75 -26.27 25.43
CA SER A 163 17.27 -27.62 25.58
C SER A 163 18.23 -27.55 26.76
N LEU A 164 17.75 -27.92 27.94
CA LEU A 164 18.58 -28.31 29.06
C LEU A 164 18.99 -29.77 28.82
N ALA A 165 19.98 -29.97 27.95
CA ALA A 165 20.72 -31.22 27.90
C ALA A 165 22.03 -30.99 28.68
N GLY A 166 22.07 -31.48 29.92
CA GLY A 166 23.26 -31.41 30.76
C GLY A 166 23.00 -31.10 32.24
N ALA A 167 22.08 -31.82 32.87
CA ALA A 167 22.09 -31.98 34.33
C ALA A 167 21.38 -33.29 34.69
N THR A 168 22.11 -34.21 35.30
CA THR A 168 21.61 -35.41 35.96
C THR A 168 20.46 -35.08 36.94
N PRO A 169 19.42 -35.92 37.05
CA PRO A 169 18.23 -35.58 37.83
C PRO A 169 18.47 -35.85 39.32
N ALA A 170 18.47 -34.79 40.13
CA ALA A 170 18.05 -34.90 41.53
C ALA A 170 16.54 -34.64 41.57
N ALA A 171 15.80 -35.61 42.07
CA ALA A 171 14.35 -35.60 42.13
C ALA A 171 13.84 -34.49 43.07
N THR A 172 13.19 -33.48 42.50
CA THR A 172 12.20 -32.66 43.20
C THR A 172 11.00 -32.48 42.29
N GLY A 173 9.88 -33.08 42.68
CA GLY A 173 8.63 -33.04 41.94
C GLY A 173 8.08 -31.63 41.85
N VAL A 174 8.05 -31.08 40.64
CA VAL A 174 7.13 -30.03 40.24
C VAL A 174 6.24 -30.64 39.18
N ALA A 175 4.98 -30.88 39.54
CA ALA A 175 3.95 -31.36 38.65
C ALA A 175 3.92 -30.48 37.40
N GLY A 176 4.25 -31.06 36.25
CA GLY A 176 4.18 -30.39 34.96
C GLY A 176 2.73 -30.03 34.68
N VAL A 177 2.40 -28.74 34.76
CA VAL A 177 1.13 -28.23 34.24
C VAL A 177 1.16 -28.44 32.73
N ALA A 178 0.48 -29.48 32.25
CA ALA A 178 0.33 -29.74 30.83
C ALA A 178 -0.25 -28.49 30.16
N ALA A 179 0.51 -27.89 29.23
CA ALA A 179 0.06 -26.71 28.52
C ALA A 179 -1.25 -27.05 27.77
N ARG A 180 -2.35 -26.41 28.17
CA ARG A 180 -3.67 -26.65 27.59
C ARG A 180 -3.62 -26.37 26.09
N LYS A 181 -4.09 -27.33 25.27
CA LYS A 181 -4.16 -27.17 23.81
C LYS A 181 -4.97 -25.89 23.49
N PRO A 182 -4.50 -25.02 22.59
CA PRO A 182 -5.28 -23.84 22.20
C PRO A 182 -6.62 -24.26 21.60
N THR A 183 -7.70 -23.61 22.03
CA THR A 183 -9.08 -23.84 21.55
C THR A 183 -9.43 -23.00 20.32
N HIS A 184 -8.48 -22.18 19.83
CA HIS A 184 -8.62 -21.36 18.63
C HIS A 184 -7.31 -21.34 17.86
N ALA A 185 -7.40 -21.05 16.55
CA ALA A 185 -6.28 -20.81 15.68
C ALA A 185 -5.39 -19.70 16.26
N PRO A 186 -4.09 -19.97 16.50
CA PRO A 186 -3.26 -19.05 17.25
C PRO A 186 -2.92 -17.80 16.44
N GLU A 187 -2.78 -16.69 17.16
CA GLU A 187 -2.27 -15.42 16.62
C GLU A 187 -0.93 -15.66 15.90
N PRO A 188 -0.79 -15.27 14.63
CA PRO A 188 0.47 -15.43 13.92
C PRO A 188 1.54 -14.48 14.46
N ALA A 189 2.82 -14.82 14.23
CA ALA A 189 3.90 -13.85 14.39
C ALA A 189 3.67 -12.66 13.44
N MET A 190 3.78 -11.44 13.97
CA MET A 190 3.57 -10.21 13.23
C MET A 190 4.58 -9.14 13.64
N LEU A 191 4.87 -8.25 12.71
CA LEU A 191 5.72 -7.09 12.92
C LEU A 191 4.84 -5.88 13.23
N SER A 192 5.10 -5.28 14.39
CA SER A 192 4.35 -4.16 14.95
C SER A 192 4.56 -2.86 14.18
N ARG A 193 3.68 -1.89 14.45
CA ARG A 193 3.80 -0.51 13.96
C ARG A 193 5.12 0.15 14.29
N ARG A 194 5.63 -0.06 15.52
CA ARG A 194 6.95 0.44 15.93
C ARG A 194 8.06 -0.17 15.07
N GLN A 195 7.97 -1.45 14.74
CA GLN A 195 9.00 -2.14 13.95
C GLN A 195 9.10 -1.66 12.51
N TRP A 196 8.01 -1.21 11.88
CA TRP A 196 8.09 -0.57 10.55
C TRP A 196 8.28 0.94 10.60
N GLY A 197 8.40 1.54 11.80
CA GLY A 197 8.62 2.98 11.98
C GLY A 197 7.38 3.82 11.72
N ALA A 198 6.19 3.33 12.09
CA ALA A 198 4.98 4.13 12.03
C ALA A 198 5.07 5.33 12.97
N ASP A 199 5.07 6.55 12.42
CA ASP A 199 4.99 7.75 13.24
C ASP A 199 3.55 7.93 13.76
N PRO A 200 3.29 7.79 15.07
CA PRO A 200 1.94 7.89 15.60
C PRO A 200 1.33 9.29 15.47
N SER A 201 2.15 10.34 15.29
CA SER A 201 1.72 11.74 15.14
C SER A 201 1.03 11.99 13.79
N TRP A 202 1.24 11.13 12.79
CA TRP A 202 0.62 11.25 11.48
C TRP A 202 -0.85 10.82 11.45
N ARG A 203 -1.36 10.23 12.54
CA ARG A 203 -2.79 9.85 12.59
C ARG A 203 -3.66 11.09 12.71
N ASN A 204 -4.74 11.10 11.93
CA ASN A 204 -5.74 12.17 11.97
C ASN A 204 -7.04 11.72 12.66
N GLY A 205 -6.95 10.80 13.62
CA GLY A 205 -8.11 10.25 14.32
C GLY A 205 -7.77 9.14 15.31
N ARG A 206 -8.79 8.60 15.98
CA ARG A 206 -8.65 7.50 16.96
C ARG A 206 -9.16 6.17 16.38
N PRO A 207 -8.57 5.03 16.77
CA PRO A 207 -9.08 3.73 16.40
C PRO A 207 -10.52 3.53 16.89
N SER A 208 -11.36 2.97 16.04
CA SER A 208 -12.68 2.48 16.40
C SER A 208 -12.70 0.95 16.33
N TYR A 209 -13.65 0.34 17.04
CA TYR A 209 -13.75 -1.11 17.17
C TYR A 209 -15.12 -1.58 16.69
N ILE A 210 -15.13 -2.74 16.02
CA ILE A 210 -16.35 -3.42 15.59
C ILE A 210 -16.72 -4.51 16.60
N ARG A 211 -17.99 -4.88 16.65
CA ARG A 211 -18.49 -5.87 17.61
C ARG A 211 -18.09 -7.30 17.27
N ARG A 212 -17.88 -7.59 15.98
CA ARG A 212 -17.54 -8.93 15.47
C ARG A 212 -16.87 -8.85 14.10
N ILE A 213 -16.11 -9.88 13.77
CA ILE A 213 -15.53 -10.10 12.43
C ILE A 213 -16.29 -11.24 11.77
N LYS A 214 -17.07 -10.94 10.74
CA LYS A 214 -17.78 -11.93 9.91
C LYS A 214 -17.05 -12.25 8.61
N GLN A 215 -16.19 -11.33 8.15
CA GLN A 215 -15.57 -11.39 6.83
C GLN A 215 -14.09 -11.01 6.88
N VAL A 216 -13.32 -11.60 5.97
CA VAL A 216 -11.94 -11.22 5.66
C VAL A 216 -11.89 -10.76 4.21
N HIS A 217 -11.66 -9.46 4.00
CA HIS A 217 -11.51 -8.89 2.67
C HIS A 217 -10.03 -8.94 2.24
N ILE A 218 -9.76 -9.63 1.12
CA ILE A 218 -8.41 -9.73 0.57
C ILE A 218 -8.16 -8.62 -0.46
N HIS A 219 -7.04 -7.93 -0.26
CA HIS A 219 -6.60 -6.78 -1.05
C HIS A 219 -5.22 -6.98 -1.66
N HIS A 220 -4.89 -6.13 -2.63
CA HIS A 220 -3.51 -5.84 -3.01
C HIS A 220 -3.23 -4.34 -2.93
N THR A 221 -1.97 -3.93 -2.84
CA THR A 221 -1.60 -2.49 -2.76
C THR A 221 -1.26 -1.86 -4.12
N VAL A 222 -1.34 -2.63 -5.21
CA VAL A 222 -0.99 -2.24 -6.59
C VAL A 222 0.45 -1.77 -6.80
N SER A 223 1.30 -1.93 -5.77
CA SER A 223 2.73 -1.66 -5.81
C SER A 223 3.45 -2.54 -6.82
N ALA A 224 4.62 -2.12 -7.29
CA ALA A 224 5.49 -3.02 -8.05
C ALA A 224 5.93 -4.20 -7.16
N ASN A 225 6.32 -5.33 -7.78
CA ASN A 225 6.67 -6.56 -7.05
C ASN A 225 8.20 -6.77 -6.98
N ASP A 226 8.99 -5.76 -7.33
CA ASP A 226 10.45 -5.75 -7.44
C ASP A 226 11.15 -5.19 -6.20
N TYR A 227 10.40 -4.84 -5.15
CA TYR A 227 10.97 -4.37 -3.88
C TYR A 227 11.73 -5.48 -3.14
N ALA A 228 12.78 -5.07 -2.43
CA ALA A 228 13.60 -5.92 -1.57
C ALA A 228 12.99 -6.06 -0.16
N PRO A 229 13.41 -7.05 0.66
CA PRO A 229 12.92 -7.19 2.04
C PRO A 229 13.13 -5.94 2.91
N GLY A 230 14.23 -5.23 2.71
CA GLY A 230 14.56 -3.98 3.43
C GLY A 230 13.67 -2.79 3.04
N ASP A 231 13.06 -2.80 1.86
CA ASP A 231 12.20 -1.70 1.41
C ASP A 231 10.83 -1.69 2.10
N VAL A 232 10.42 -2.82 2.70
CA VAL A 232 9.04 -3.00 3.19
C VAL A 232 8.66 -2.01 4.29
N PRO A 233 9.48 -1.73 5.31
CA PRO A 233 9.20 -0.67 6.27
C PRO A 233 8.98 0.70 5.59
N GLY A 234 9.84 1.06 4.62
CA GLY A 234 9.68 2.31 3.85
C GLY A 234 8.38 2.35 3.05
N LEU A 235 8.03 1.25 2.37
CA LEU A 235 6.75 1.08 1.67
C LEU A 235 5.55 1.31 2.58
N LEU A 236 5.58 0.71 3.78
CA LEU A 236 4.51 0.85 4.78
C LEU A 236 4.37 2.29 5.25
N ARG A 237 5.48 2.96 5.59
CA ARG A 237 5.47 4.37 5.98
C ARG A 237 4.99 5.28 4.84
N GLY A 238 5.39 5.01 3.60
CA GLY A 238 4.92 5.73 2.41
C GLY A 238 3.41 5.62 2.21
N MET A 239 2.85 4.41 2.26
CA MET A 239 1.40 4.20 2.16
C MET A 239 0.66 4.89 3.31
N TYR A 240 1.18 4.75 4.53
CA TYR A 240 0.60 5.38 5.72
C TYR A 240 0.59 6.92 5.62
N TYR A 241 1.70 7.53 5.21
CA TYR A 241 1.79 8.97 4.98
C TYR A 241 0.85 9.42 3.87
N TYR A 242 0.79 8.68 2.75
CA TYR A 242 -0.13 9.00 1.66
C TYR A 242 -1.59 8.95 2.10
N HIS A 243 -2.00 7.91 2.84
CA HIS A 243 -3.38 7.78 3.32
C HIS A 243 -3.74 8.92 4.28
N THR A 244 -2.84 9.28 5.20
CA THR A 244 -3.12 10.30 6.23
C THR A 244 -2.98 11.72 5.73
N HIS A 245 -1.89 12.06 5.04
CA HIS A 245 -1.57 13.45 4.67
C HIS A 245 -2.01 13.79 3.25
N SER A 246 -1.95 12.84 2.30
CA SER A 246 -2.40 13.11 0.93
C SER A 246 -3.91 12.89 0.78
N LEU A 247 -4.48 11.85 1.41
CA LEU A 247 -5.91 11.54 1.31
C LEU A 247 -6.73 11.99 2.54
N GLY A 248 -6.08 12.32 3.67
CA GLY A 248 -6.77 12.82 4.87
C GLY A 248 -7.43 11.73 5.73
N TRP A 249 -7.08 10.46 5.56
CA TRP A 249 -7.64 9.36 6.34
C TRP A 249 -7.08 9.34 7.76
N PHE A 250 -7.76 8.67 8.70
CA PHE A 250 -7.28 8.63 10.09
C PHE A 250 -6.00 7.80 10.25
N ASP A 251 -5.83 6.75 9.45
CA ASP A 251 -4.69 5.85 9.49
C ASP A 251 -4.54 5.12 8.14
N ILE A 252 -3.58 4.20 8.03
CA ILE A 252 -3.53 3.23 6.93
C ILE A 252 -4.84 2.42 6.89
N GLY A 253 -5.34 2.15 5.69
CA GLY A 253 -6.71 1.61 5.50
C GLY A 253 -6.85 0.14 5.92
N TYR A 254 -5.78 -0.63 5.78
CA TYR A 254 -5.78 -2.07 6.01
C TYR A 254 -5.44 -2.42 7.47
N ASN A 255 -6.11 -3.44 8.03
CA ASN A 255 -5.75 -3.96 9.35
C ASN A 255 -4.39 -4.62 9.34
N PHE A 256 -4.12 -5.43 8.31
CA PHE A 256 -2.86 -6.16 8.15
C PHE A 256 -2.34 -6.04 6.73
N LEU A 257 -1.01 -6.04 6.61
CA LEU A 257 -0.33 -6.11 5.33
C LEU A 257 0.62 -7.31 5.31
N VAL A 258 0.69 -7.99 4.17
CA VAL A 258 1.56 -9.16 3.96
C VAL A 258 2.49 -8.85 2.80
N ASP A 259 3.79 -8.90 3.03
CA ASP A 259 4.76 -8.74 1.95
C ASP A 259 5.01 -10.02 1.16
N ARG A 260 5.64 -9.90 0.00
CA ARG A 260 5.95 -11.05 -0.88
C ARG A 260 6.89 -12.09 -0.25
N PHE A 261 7.56 -11.75 0.85
CA PHE A 261 8.44 -12.62 1.61
C PHE A 261 7.69 -13.41 2.69
N GLY A 262 6.39 -13.15 2.88
CA GLY A 262 5.54 -13.85 3.84
C GLY A 262 5.60 -13.29 5.26
N ARG A 263 6.15 -12.08 5.46
CA ARG A 263 6.06 -11.39 6.75
C ARG A 263 4.72 -10.67 6.85
N THR A 264 4.12 -10.75 8.04
CA THR A 264 2.90 -10.04 8.37
C THR A 264 3.23 -8.78 9.15
N TRP A 265 2.59 -7.67 8.78
CA TRP A 265 2.77 -6.36 9.38
C TRP A 265 1.42 -5.86 9.90
N VAL A 266 1.42 -5.36 11.14
CA VAL A 266 0.27 -4.68 11.72
C VAL A 266 0.11 -3.35 11.00
N GLY A 267 -0.98 -3.18 10.27
CA GLY A 267 -1.35 -1.94 9.62
C GLY A 267 -1.97 -1.01 10.65
N ARG A 268 -3.28 -0.90 10.62
CA ARG A 268 -4.08 0.04 11.43
C ARG A 268 -3.81 -0.02 12.94
N SER A 269 -3.73 1.14 13.58
CA SER A 269 -3.56 1.25 15.04
C SER A 269 -4.81 0.83 15.82
N GLY A 270 -4.66 0.51 17.11
CA GLY A 270 -5.75 0.07 17.99
C GLY A 270 -5.56 -1.30 18.65
N GLY A 271 -4.54 -2.06 18.22
CA GLY A 271 -4.16 -3.35 18.79
C GLY A 271 -4.55 -4.51 17.87
N ALA A 272 -3.55 -5.30 17.44
CA ALA A 272 -3.73 -6.37 16.46
C ALA A 272 -4.74 -7.44 16.91
N SER A 273 -4.74 -7.78 18.21
CA SER A 273 -5.64 -8.77 18.79
C SER A 273 -7.05 -8.25 19.07
N ARG A 274 -7.35 -6.97 18.77
CA ARG A 274 -8.70 -6.40 18.90
C ARG A 274 -9.40 -6.33 17.55
N ALA A 275 -10.72 -6.26 17.56
CA ALA A 275 -11.55 -6.03 16.38
C ALA A 275 -11.51 -4.56 15.91
N VAL A 276 -10.33 -4.09 15.47
CA VAL A 276 -10.17 -2.72 14.94
C VAL A 276 -10.95 -2.58 13.62
N ARG A 277 -11.78 -1.54 13.50
CA ARG A 277 -12.46 -1.21 12.25
C ARG A 277 -11.45 -0.71 11.21
N GLY A 278 -11.42 -1.32 10.04
CA GLY A 278 -10.62 -0.89 8.88
C GLY A 278 -11.21 0.29 8.10
N ALA A 279 -10.49 0.73 7.07
CA ALA A 279 -10.97 1.65 6.04
C ALA A 279 -10.54 1.17 4.65
N HIS A 280 -10.76 -0.11 4.37
CA HIS A 280 -10.25 -0.80 3.19
C HIS A 280 -11.34 -1.22 2.21
N THR A 281 -12.60 -1.33 2.65
CA THR A 281 -13.71 -1.81 1.82
C THR A 281 -14.94 -0.95 2.09
N LEU A 282 -15.18 0.04 1.23
CA LEU A 282 -16.29 0.99 1.36
C LEU A 282 -17.62 0.23 1.48
N GLY A 283 -18.40 0.55 2.50
CA GLY A 283 -19.69 -0.10 2.80
C GLY A 283 -19.59 -1.36 3.67
N PHE A 284 -18.42 -2.00 3.78
CA PHE A 284 -18.27 -3.32 4.44
C PHE A 284 -17.24 -3.36 5.57
N ASN A 285 -16.56 -2.26 5.91
CA ASN A 285 -15.60 -2.19 7.03
C ASN A 285 -16.17 -2.53 8.43
N HIS A 286 -17.50 -2.50 8.60
CA HIS A 286 -18.16 -2.51 9.91
C HIS A 286 -18.32 -3.90 10.56
N GLU A 287 -18.09 -4.98 9.82
CA GLU A 287 -18.08 -6.37 10.31
C GLU A 287 -16.93 -7.20 9.67
N SER A 288 -15.84 -6.55 9.26
CA SER A 288 -14.77 -7.20 8.51
C SER A 288 -13.36 -6.82 8.96
N VAL A 289 -12.39 -7.60 8.51
CA VAL A 289 -10.96 -7.33 8.62
C VAL A 289 -10.32 -7.33 7.24
N GLY A 290 -9.47 -6.33 6.94
CA GLY A 290 -8.78 -6.20 5.66
C GLY A 290 -7.35 -6.68 5.71
N ILE A 291 -6.99 -7.58 4.80
CA ILE A 291 -5.61 -8.07 4.62
C ILE A 291 -5.14 -7.69 3.22
N ALA A 292 -4.14 -6.81 3.13
CA ALA A 292 -3.55 -6.41 1.85
C ALA A 292 -2.22 -7.11 1.59
N LEU A 293 -2.09 -7.78 0.44
CA LEU A 293 -0.79 -8.23 -0.03
C LEU A 293 -0.07 -7.07 -0.72
N ILE A 294 1.15 -6.76 -0.29
CA ILE A 294 1.96 -5.70 -0.87
C ILE A 294 2.41 -6.14 -2.26
N GLY A 295 1.88 -5.48 -3.29
CA GLY A 295 2.20 -5.80 -4.67
C GLY A 295 1.01 -5.70 -5.63
N ARG A 296 1.23 -6.17 -6.85
CA ARG A 296 0.27 -6.20 -7.97
C ARG A 296 0.12 -7.62 -8.49
N PHE A 297 -1.07 -8.19 -8.31
CA PHE A 297 -1.37 -9.59 -8.67
C PHE A 297 -2.36 -9.72 -9.84
N GLY A 298 -2.31 -8.79 -10.79
CA GLY A 298 -3.13 -8.86 -12.01
C GLY A 298 -2.65 -9.95 -12.99
N ARG A 299 -1.32 -10.14 -13.10
CA ARG A 299 -0.69 -11.12 -13.99
C ARG A 299 0.30 -12.05 -13.28
N GLN A 300 0.85 -11.63 -12.15
CA GLN A 300 1.78 -12.42 -11.36
C GLN A 300 1.06 -13.03 -10.16
N ALA A 301 1.31 -14.31 -9.88
CA ALA A 301 0.79 -14.96 -8.69
C ALA A 301 1.53 -14.50 -7.42
N PRO A 302 0.85 -14.43 -6.26
CA PRO A 302 1.52 -14.23 -4.98
C PRO A 302 2.44 -15.39 -4.64
N SER A 303 3.48 -15.14 -3.84
CA SER A 303 4.34 -16.20 -3.34
C SER A 303 3.57 -17.12 -2.39
N THR A 304 3.98 -18.40 -2.33
CA THR A 304 3.41 -19.36 -1.37
C THR A 304 3.60 -18.89 0.08
N ALA A 305 4.71 -18.20 0.39
CA ALA A 305 4.97 -17.64 1.70
C ALA A 305 3.93 -16.57 2.08
N ALA A 306 3.63 -15.64 1.17
CA ALA A 306 2.60 -14.62 1.36
C ALA A 306 1.21 -15.25 1.53
N LEU A 307 0.84 -16.21 0.69
CA LEU A 307 -0.44 -16.92 0.82
C LEU A 307 -0.58 -17.66 2.16
N ARG A 308 0.50 -18.29 2.66
CA ARG A 308 0.51 -18.94 3.98
C ARG A 308 0.36 -17.93 5.13
N ALA A 309 0.87 -16.71 4.99
CA ALA A 309 0.66 -15.65 5.99
C ALA A 309 -0.79 -15.17 6.01
N VAL A 310 -1.41 -14.99 4.83
CA VAL A 310 -2.85 -14.66 4.70
C VAL A 310 -3.71 -15.75 5.34
N VAL A 311 -3.44 -17.03 5.05
CA VAL A 311 -4.17 -18.16 5.67
C VAL A 311 -4.10 -18.11 7.19
N ARG A 312 -2.93 -17.80 7.76
CA ARG A 312 -2.76 -17.74 9.22
C ARG A 312 -3.54 -16.59 9.83
N LEU A 313 -3.47 -15.40 9.24
CA LEU A 313 -4.25 -14.23 9.67
C LEU A 313 -5.76 -14.47 9.57
N ALA A 314 -6.23 -14.96 8.43
CA ALA A 314 -7.65 -15.19 8.18
C ALA A 314 -8.22 -16.25 9.12
N ALA A 315 -7.50 -17.36 9.34
CA ALA A 315 -7.93 -18.37 10.29
C ALA A 315 -8.00 -17.81 11.72
N TRP A 316 -6.95 -17.13 12.18
CA TRP A 316 -6.91 -16.52 13.52
C TRP A 316 -8.08 -15.54 13.73
N LYS A 317 -8.27 -14.59 12.82
CA LYS A 317 -9.31 -13.57 12.96
C LYS A 317 -10.73 -14.07 12.76
N LEU A 318 -10.94 -15.16 12.05
CA LEU A 318 -12.28 -15.73 11.92
C LEU A 318 -12.60 -16.63 13.12
N ASP A 319 -11.67 -17.46 13.55
CA ASP A 319 -11.86 -18.40 14.65
C ASP A 319 -12.18 -17.69 15.96
N GLU A 320 -11.47 -16.59 16.27
CA GLU A 320 -11.72 -15.71 17.42
C GLU A 320 -13.18 -15.21 17.51
N TYR A 321 -13.91 -15.19 16.39
CA TYR A 321 -15.30 -14.70 16.29
C TYR A 321 -16.28 -15.76 15.77
N GLY A 322 -15.91 -17.05 15.80
CA GLY A 322 -16.76 -18.17 15.36
C GLY A 322 -17.03 -18.21 13.84
N GLY A 323 -16.22 -17.51 13.04
CA GLY A 323 -16.31 -17.47 11.59
C GLY A 323 -15.77 -18.74 10.94
N HIS A 324 -16.46 -19.25 9.92
CA HIS A 324 -16.02 -20.43 9.17
C HIS A 324 -15.46 -20.05 7.80
N PRO A 325 -14.13 -20.19 7.56
CA PRO A 325 -13.48 -19.69 6.33
C PRO A 325 -14.03 -20.20 5.00
N ARG A 326 -14.71 -21.36 4.98
CA ARG A 326 -15.24 -22.00 3.77
C ARG A 326 -16.70 -21.67 3.48
N ARG A 327 -17.39 -21.00 4.41
CA ARG A 327 -18.83 -20.74 4.30
C ARG A 327 -19.09 -19.41 3.61
N HIS A 328 -20.36 -19.24 3.23
CA HIS A 328 -20.91 -17.93 2.89
C HIS A 328 -21.46 -17.25 4.15
N VAL A 329 -21.57 -15.92 4.09
CA VAL A 329 -22.16 -15.09 5.12
C VAL A 329 -23.05 -14.03 4.49
N ARG A 330 -24.18 -13.75 5.13
CA ARG A 330 -25.06 -12.65 4.77
C ARG A 330 -24.70 -11.41 5.59
N VAL A 331 -24.39 -10.32 4.90
CA VAL A 331 -24.05 -9.02 5.49
C VAL A 331 -24.86 -7.91 4.82
N PHE A 332 -24.90 -6.73 5.42
CA PHE A 332 -25.59 -5.58 4.86
C PHE A 332 -24.59 -4.53 4.39
N SER A 333 -24.74 -4.03 3.16
CA SER A 333 -23.96 -2.89 2.70
C SER A 333 -24.34 -1.64 3.47
N ARG A 334 -23.35 -0.85 3.92
CA ARG A 334 -23.55 0.53 4.41
C ARG A 334 -23.48 1.59 3.30
N GLY A 335 -23.55 1.16 2.05
CA GLY A 335 -23.36 1.99 0.87
C GLY A 335 -21.95 1.81 0.31
N SER A 336 -21.88 1.21 -0.87
CA SER A 336 -20.68 1.04 -1.68
C SER A 336 -20.97 1.50 -3.11
N ASP A 337 -19.93 1.58 -3.93
CA ASP A 337 -20.05 1.83 -5.37
C ASP A 337 -20.76 0.70 -6.13
N ARG A 338 -20.91 -0.49 -5.52
CA ARG A 338 -21.60 -1.64 -6.13
C ARG A 338 -22.96 -1.97 -5.51
N PHE A 339 -23.13 -1.70 -4.22
CA PHE A 339 -24.32 -2.06 -3.44
C PHE A 339 -24.82 -0.86 -2.63
N PRO A 340 -26.08 -0.41 -2.83
CA PRO A 340 -26.70 0.62 -2.01
C PRO A 340 -26.69 0.31 -0.51
N ALA A 341 -26.88 1.34 0.32
CA ALA A 341 -27.00 1.15 1.76
C ALA A 341 -28.27 0.35 2.10
N GLY A 342 -28.16 -0.58 3.06
CA GLY A 342 -29.25 -1.46 3.48
C GLY A 342 -29.40 -2.73 2.62
N THR A 343 -28.68 -2.86 1.50
CA THR A 343 -28.77 -4.04 0.64
C THR A 343 -28.17 -5.27 1.34
N PRO A 344 -28.93 -6.37 1.52
CA PRO A 344 -28.37 -7.64 1.97
C PRO A 344 -27.54 -8.29 0.86
N VAL A 345 -26.33 -8.73 1.17
CA VAL A 345 -25.41 -9.38 0.23
C VAL A 345 -24.91 -10.68 0.84
N THR A 346 -24.96 -11.77 0.07
CA THR A 346 -24.38 -13.06 0.44
C THR A 346 -23.00 -13.18 -0.20
N LEU A 347 -21.96 -13.28 0.62
CA LEU A 347 -20.56 -13.28 0.20
C LEU A 347 -19.84 -14.50 0.77
N GLN A 348 -18.70 -14.86 0.20
CA GLN A 348 -17.80 -15.79 0.86
C GLN A 348 -17.22 -15.13 2.12
N VAL A 349 -17.03 -15.89 3.20
CA VAL A 349 -16.43 -15.37 4.44
C VAL A 349 -15.02 -14.81 4.21
N ILE A 350 -14.27 -15.41 3.28
CA ILE A 350 -13.04 -14.81 2.74
C ILE A 350 -13.30 -14.50 1.26
N ASP A 351 -13.33 -13.23 0.92
CA ASP A 351 -13.66 -12.72 -0.41
C ASP A 351 -12.58 -11.75 -0.91
N GLY A 352 -12.66 -11.39 -2.19
CA GLY A 352 -11.81 -10.37 -2.78
C GLY A 352 -12.53 -9.03 -2.71
N HIS A 353 -11.78 -7.93 -2.64
CA HIS A 353 -12.37 -6.59 -2.66
C HIS A 353 -13.32 -6.33 -3.85
N ARG A 354 -13.05 -6.90 -5.03
CA ARG A 354 -13.96 -6.84 -6.19
C ARG A 354 -15.36 -7.44 -5.97
N ASP A 355 -15.54 -8.26 -4.95
CA ASP A 355 -16.83 -8.90 -4.65
C ASP A 355 -17.79 -7.89 -3.99
N THR A 356 -17.25 -6.81 -3.40
CA THR A 356 -17.99 -5.77 -2.67
C THR A 356 -17.97 -4.41 -3.33
N ASN A 357 -16.96 -4.11 -4.16
CA ASN A 357 -16.74 -2.78 -4.75
C ASN A 357 -16.39 -2.84 -6.25
N GLU A 358 -16.52 -1.70 -6.95
CA GLU A 358 -16.14 -1.54 -8.37
C GLU A 358 -14.62 -1.41 -8.53
N THR A 359 -13.91 -2.53 -8.39
CA THR A 359 -12.44 -2.55 -8.39
C THR A 359 -11.86 -3.80 -9.04
N ALA A 360 -10.63 -3.68 -9.53
CA ALA A 360 -9.85 -4.84 -9.98
C ALA A 360 -9.10 -5.54 -8.83
N CYS A 361 -9.07 -4.96 -7.62
CA CYS A 361 -8.47 -5.55 -6.43
C CYS A 361 -9.15 -6.88 -6.08
N PRO A 362 -8.45 -7.96 -5.68
CA PRO A 362 -7.02 -8.08 -5.37
C PRO A 362 -6.13 -8.46 -6.57
N GLY A 363 -6.62 -8.26 -7.80
CA GLY A 363 -5.99 -8.72 -9.03
C GLY A 363 -6.34 -10.17 -9.36
N THR A 364 -6.37 -10.49 -10.65
CA THR A 364 -6.87 -11.77 -11.15
C THR A 364 -6.15 -12.98 -10.56
N LYS A 365 -4.81 -12.95 -10.50
CA LYS A 365 -4.02 -14.09 -10.00
C LYS A 365 -4.13 -14.32 -8.50
N LEU A 366 -4.31 -13.26 -7.69
CA LEU A 366 -4.58 -13.45 -6.26
C LEU A 366 -6.03 -13.88 -6.03
N TYR A 367 -6.97 -13.35 -6.81
CA TYR A 367 -8.38 -13.72 -6.72
C TYR A 367 -8.62 -15.22 -7.04
N GLU A 368 -7.96 -15.75 -8.07
CA GLU A 368 -7.95 -17.18 -8.41
C GLU A 368 -7.50 -18.08 -7.23
N MET A 369 -6.69 -17.57 -6.30
CA MET A 369 -6.20 -18.32 -5.15
C MET A 369 -7.15 -18.32 -3.94
N LEU A 370 -8.23 -17.54 -3.94
CA LEU A 370 -9.13 -17.43 -2.79
C LEU A 370 -9.80 -18.75 -2.38
N PRO A 371 -10.25 -19.64 -3.30
CA PRO A 371 -10.73 -20.96 -2.93
C PRO A 371 -9.69 -21.78 -2.15
N TRP A 372 -8.42 -21.72 -2.56
CA TRP A 372 -7.31 -22.38 -1.87
C TRP A 372 -7.09 -21.78 -0.47
N VAL A 373 -7.12 -20.45 -0.34
CA VAL A 373 -6.99 -19.74 0.95
C VAL A 373 -8.11 -20.17 1.90
N ARG A 374 -9.38 -20.18 1.44
CA ARG A 374 -10.54 -20.65 2.22
C ARG A 374 -10.35 -22.08 2.70
N GLY A 375 -9.94 -22.99 1.81
CA GLY A 375 -9.70 -24.39 2.15
C GLY A 375 -8.60 -24.57 3.20
N ARG A 376 -7.48 -23.84 3.07
CA ARG A 376 -6.35 -23.91 4.03
C ARG A 376 -6.67 -23.25 5.36
N ALA A 377 -7.37 -22.12 5.36
CA ALA A 377 -7.81 -21.46 6.59
C ALA A 377 -8.83 -22.33 7.33
N GLY A 378 -9.79 -22.94 6.62
CA GLY A 378 -10.76 -23.85 7.23
C GLY A 378 -10.11 -25.08 7.88
N ARG A 379 -9.14 -25.71 7.19
CA ARG A 379 -8.34 -26.80 7.79
C ARG A 379 -7.55 -26.35 9.02
N ARG A 380 -7.07 -25.10 9.02
CA ARG A 380 -6.34 -24.54 10.15
C ARG A 380 -7.26 -24.36 11.35
N VAL A 381 -8.44 -23.76 11.18
CA VAL A 381 -9.46 -23.61 12.23
C VAL A 381 -9.82 -24.98 12.82
N HIS A 382 -10.19 -25.95 11.97
CA HIS A 382 -10.54 -27.31 12.41
C HIS A 382 -9.45 -28.01 13.23
N ARG A 383 -8.16 -27.67 13.05
CA ARG A 383 -7.08 -28.27 13.85
C ARG A 383 -7.12 -27.85 15.33
N PHE A 384 -7.70 -26.68 15.61
CA PHE A 384 -7.77 -26.08 16.94
C PHE A 384 -9.18 -26.08 17.53
N ASP A 385 -10.17 -26.58 16.80
CA ASP A 385 -11.49 -26.92 17.35
C ASP A 385 -11.28 -27.97 18.47
N PRO A 386 -11.85 -27.74 19.68
CA PRO A 386 -11.64 -28.60 20.84
C PRO A 386 -12.09 -30.06 20.66
#